data_AF-A0A4R1R3H0-F1
#
_entry.id   AF-A0A4R1R3H0-F1
#
_cell.length_a   1.000
_cell.length_b   1.000
_cell.length_c   1.000
_cell.angle_alpha   90.00
_cell.angle_beta   90.00
_cell.angle_gamma   90.00
#
_symmetry.space_group_name_H-M   'P 1'
#
loop_
_entity.id
_entity.type
_entity.pdbx_description
1 polymer ?
#
loop_
_entity_poly.entity_id
_entity_poly.type
_entity_poly.pdbx_seq_one_letter_code
_entity_poly.pdbx_strand_id
1 'polypeptide(L)'
;MMRKIGAVAGVIFTGLSLWGCGGSDIDNKAQAAASSNTVMEVLKDGSIVETITEDFTADYYNEDDLRSMILSEVAEYNRDSEKDISVDKFENKDGIITVAIKYPSAEAYTDYNSSQFDSRRLFVGTVKEAYDEGHSLDVTLTSADNDEESIGKEDLLGMGENHILISEVPFRVETFGKILYFDDNVVSLGKNEAAMQTDENGESLGKYYIVFK
;
A
#
# COMPACT_ATOMS: atom_id res chain seq x y z
N MET A 1 -26.21 9.80 27.05
CA MET A 1 -25.32 10.21 25.96
C MET A 1 -24.81 8.95 25.28
N MET A 2 -25.44 8.55 24.16
CA MET A 2 -24.97 7.41 23.37
C MET A 2 -23.74 7.84 22.57
N ARG A 3 -22.61 7.16 22.78
CA ARG A 3 -21.45 7.20 21.88
C ARG A 3 -21.88 6.45 20.62
N LYS A 4 -22.08 7.17 19.51
CA LYS A 4 -22.25 6.53 18.21
C LYS A 4 -20.87 6.03 17.79
N ILE A 5 -20.69 4.72 17.88
CA ILE A 5 -19.52 4.04 17.32
C ILE A 5 -19.83 3.95 15.82
N GLY A 6 -19.35 4.92 15.05
CA GLY A 6 -19.36 4.83 13.59
C GLY A 6 -18.39 3.73 13.22
N ALA A 7 -18.91 2.58 12.80
CA ALA A 7 -18.10 1.57 12.15
C ALA A 7 -17.79 2.11 10.75
N VAL A 8 -16.61 2.71 10.58
CA VAL A 8 -16.04 2.94 9.26
C VAL A 8 -15.69 1.54 8.75
N ALA A 9 -16.59 0.97 7.95
CA ALA A 9 -16.27 -0.18 7.14
C ALA A 9 -15.41 0.38 6.02
N GLY A 10 -14.08 0.22 6.11
CA GLY A 10 -13.22 0.56 4.99
C GLY A 10 -13.73 -0.16 3.74
N VAL A 11 -13.58 0.46 2.57
CA VAL A 11 -13.85 -0.20 1.28
C VAL A 11 -12.94 -1.43 1.20
N ILE A 12 -13.43 -2.56 1.69
CA ILE A 12 -12.81 -3.85 1.45
C ILE A 12 -13.21 -4.18 0.01
N PHE A 13 -12.42 -3.69 -0.95
CA PHE A 13 -12.26 -4.42 -2.20
C PHE A 13 -11.66 -5.77 -1.81
N THR A 14 -12.52 -6.73 -1.46
CA THR A 14 -12.12 -8.13 -1.40
C THR A 14 -11.79 -8.50 -2.83
N GLY A 15 -10.53 -8.35 -3.22
CA GLY A 15 -10.00 -8.83 -4.47
C GLY A 15 -10.30 -10.32 -4.56
N LEU A 16 -11.41 -10.67 -5.20
CA LEU A 16 -11.69 -12.03 -5.61
C LEU A 16 -10.84 -12.28 -6.86
N SER A 17 -9.54 -12.47 -6.64
CA SER A 17 -8.54 -12.72 -7.67
C SER A 17 -8.74 -14.11 -8.27
N LEU A 18 -9.80 -14.28 -9.06
CA LEU A 18 -10.03 -15.46 -9.88
C LEU A 18 -9.11 -15.40 -11.10
N TRP A 19 -7.88 -15.87 -10.90
CA TRP A 19 -7.04 -16.60 -11.85
C TRP A 19 -6.98 -16.03 -13.29
N GLY A 20 -6.07 -15.08 -13.50
CA GLY A 20 -5.52 -14.78 -14.81
C GLY A 20 -4.33 -15.68 -15.13
N CYS A 21 -4.57 -16.82 -15.79
CA CYS A 21 -3.51 -17.65 -16.37
C CYS A 21 -3.01 -16.99 -17.67
N GLY A 22 -1.80 -16.42 -17.67
CA GLY A 22 -1.17 -15.85 -18.86
C GLY A 22 0.35 -15.84 -18.70
N GLY A 23 1.02 -16.84 -19.26
CA GLY A 23 2.45 -17.11 -19.05
C GLY A 23 3.41 -16.17 -19.78
N SER A 24 4.55 -15.90 -19.15
CA SER A 24 5.88 -15.83 -19.78
C SER A 24 6.96 -15.81 -18.69
N ASP A 25 8.06 -16.51 -18.97
CA ASP A 25 9.18 -16.82 -18.10
C ASP A 25 9.87 -15.57 -17.49
N ILE A 26 9.41 -15.17 -16.31
CA ILE A 26 10.12 -14.32 -15.35
C ILE A 26 9.99 -15.02 -14.00
N ASP A 27 11.06 -15.11 -13.23
CA ASP A 27 11.16 -15.82 -11.96
C ASP A 27 9.86 -15.72 -11.13
N ASN A 28 9.25 -16.88 -10.83
CA ASN A 28 7.90 -17.03 -10.26
C ASN A 28 7.57 -16.15 -9.04
N LYS A 29 8.58 -15.58 -8.35
CA LYS A 29 8.42 -14.64 -7.23
C LYS A 29 8.02 -13.23 -7.67
N ALA A 30 8.49 -12.76 -8.82
CA ALA A 30 8.18 -11.44 -9.34
C ALA A 30 6.75 -11.39 -9.90
N GLN A 31 6.23 -12.48 -10.46
CA GLN A 31 4.88 -12.53 -11.02
C GLN A 31 3.78 -12.49 -9.94
N ALA A 32 3.97 -13.15 -8.80
CA ALA A 32 3.04 -13.09 -7.66
C ALA A 32 3.07 -11.72 -6.94
N ALA A 33 4.24 -11.06 -6.88
CA ALA A 33 4.35 -9.71 -6.34
C ALA A 33 3.80 -8.65 -7.33
N ALA A 34 3.97 -8.86 -8.64
CA ALA A 34 3.51 -7.95 -9.68
C ALA A 34 2.01 -8.08 -10.01
N SER A 35 1.32 -9.09 -9.50
CA SER A 35 -0.12 -9.28 -9.70
C SER A 35 -1.01 -8.48 -8.76
N SER A 36 -0.43 -7.73 -7.80
CA SER A 36 -1.24 -6.79 -7.03
C SER A 36 -1.76 -5.72 -7.98
N ASN A 37 -3.07 -5.62 -7.99
CA ASN A 37 -3.85 -4.67 -8.77
C ASN A 37 -3.99 -3.31 -8.06
N THR A 38 -3.32 -3.19 -6.91
CA THR A 38 -3.21 -1.98 -6.10
C THR A 38 -1.79 -1.44 -6.20
N VAL A 39 -1.67 -0.17 -6.58
CA VAL A 39 -0.41 0.59 -6.60
C VAL A 39 -0.50 1.71 -5.57
N MET A 40 0.48 1.77 -4.68
CA MET A 40 0.65 2.81 -3.67
C MET A 40 1.78 3.74 -4.09
N GLU A 41 1.44 4.96 -4.51
CA GLU A 41 2.40 6.00 -4.83
C GLU A 41 2.66 6.85 -3.58
N VAL A 42 3.92 6.95 -3.18
CA VAL A 42 4.40 7.82 -2.09
C VAL A 42 4.92 9.10 -2.71
N LEU A 43 4.20 10.20 -2.50
CA LEU A 43 4.56 11.51 -3.04
C LEU A 43 5.55 12.25 -2.13
N LYS A 44 6.33 13.14 -2.73
CA LYS A 44 7.37 13.91 -2.03
C LYS A 44 6.83 14.86 -0.95
N ASP A 45 5.57 15.25 -1.05
CA ASP A 45 4.90 16.07 -0.04
C ASP A 45 4.36 15.26 1.15
N GLY A 46 4.60 13.95 1.18
CA GLY A 46 4.12 13.03 2.22
C GLY A 46 2.72 12.47 1.96
N SER A 47 2.04 12.93 0.91
CA SER A 47 0.75 12.37 0.52
C SER A 47 0.90 11.01 -0.18
N ILE A 48 -0.16 10.21 -0.12
CA ILE A 48 -0.21 8.86 -0.69
C ILE A 48 -1.32 8.82 -1.73
N VAL A 49 -1.06 8.20 -2.88
CA VAL A 49 -2.10 7.90 -3.87
C VAL A 49 -2.21 6.39 -4.01
N GLU A 50 -3.36 5.85 -3.63
CA GLU A 50 -3.70 4.45 -3.84
C GLU A 50 -4.50 4.34 -5.13
N THR A 51 -4.00 3.57 -6.09
CA THR A 51 -4.71 3.25 -7.33
C THR A 51 -5.06 1.78 -7.37
N ILE A 52 -6.36 1.47 -7.43
CA ILE A 52 -6.91 0.12 -7.53
C ILE A 52 -7.45 -0.08 -8.94
N THR A 53 -7.08 -1.19 -9.58
CA THR A 53 -7.59 -1.58 -10.90
C THR A 53 -8.27 -2.94 -10.82
N GLU A 54 -9.54 -3.06 -11.17
CA GLU A 54 -10.30 -4.29 -10.98
C GLU A 54 -11.13 -4.66 -12.21
N ASP A 55 -11.26 -5.96 -12.47
CA ASP A 55 -12.22 -6.47 -13.45
C ASP A 55 -13.63 -6.36 -12.86
N PHE A 56 -14.45 -5.56 -13.53
CA PHE A 56 -15.82 -5.24 -13.17
C PHE A 56 -16.81 -5.62 -14.28
N THR A 57 -16.47 -6.64 -15.08
CA THR A 57 -17.27 -7.09 -16.24
C THR A 57 -18.48 -7.94 -15.88
N ALA A 58 -18.60 -8.42 -14.63
CA ALA A 58 -19.71 -9.26 -14.22
C ALA A 58 -21.04 -8.49 -14.26
N ASP A 59 -22.08 -9.13 -14.78
CA ASP A 59 -23.38 -8.51 -15.07
C ASP A 59 -24.17 -8.07 -13.83
N TYR A 60 -23.85 -8.63 -12.66
CA TYR A 60 -24.42 -8.24 -11.38
C TYR A 60 -23.74 -7.03 -10.74
N TYR A 61 -22.65 -6.53 -11.31
CA TYR A 61 -21.97 -5.34 -10.83
C TYR A 61 -22.62 -4.06 -11.38
N ASN A 62 -22.71 -3.04 -10.51
CA ASN A 62 -23.26 -1.74 -10.86
C ASN A 62 -22.24 -0.64 -10.54
N GLU A 63 -21.80 0.05 -11.59
CA GLU A 63 -20.79 1.11 -11.50
C GLU A 63 -21.28 2.31 -10.69
N ASP A 64 -22.53 2.74 -10.90
CA ASP A 64 -23.11 3.89 -10.21
C ASP A 64 -23.24 3.62 -8.71
N ASP A 65 -23.64 2.39 -8.34
CA ASP A 65 -23.73 1.98 -6.94
C ASP A 65 -22.35 1.95 -6.28
N LEU A 66 -21.34 1.38 -6.95
CA LEU A 66 -19.95 1.36 -6.46
C LEU A 66 -19.41 2.79 -6.29
N ARG A 67 -19.61 3.66 -7.29
CA ARG A 67 -19.17 5.05 -7.25
C ARG A 67 -19.84 5.80 -6.10
N SER A 68 -21.15 5.64 -5.95
CA SER A 68 -21.94 6.26 -4.89
C SER A 68 -21.47 5.80 -3.51
N MET A 69 -21.19 4.50 -3.35
CA MET A 69 -20.66 3.92 -2.12
C MET A 69 -19.32 4.55 -1.74
N ILE A 70 -18.33 4.54 -2.65
CA ILE A 70 -16.99 5.11 -2.38
C ILE A 70 -17.08 6.60 -2.04
N LEU A 71 -17.84 7.39 -2.81
CA LEU A 71 -18.00 8.82 -2.55
C LEU A 71 -18.70 9.09 -1.21
N SER A 72 -19.67 8.27 -0.84
CA SER A 72 -20.37 8.38 0.44
C SER A 72 -19.45 8.08 1.61
N GLU A 73 -18.62 7.03 1.51
CA GLU A 73 -17.66 6.65 2.56
C GLU A 73 -16.57 7.71 2.74
N VAL A 74 -16.00 8.23 1.66
CA VAL A 74 -15.06 9.35 1.71
C VAL A 74 -15.70 10.58 2.37
N ALA A 75 -16.93 10.92 1.98
CA ALA A 75 -17.66 12.04 2.58
C ALA A 75 -18.06 11.80 4.05
N GLU A 76 -18.17 10.55 4.48
CA GLU A 76 -18.39 10.18 5.89
C GLU A 76 -17.11 10.29 6.70
N TYR A 77 -16.00 9.77 6.20
CA TYR A 77 -14.70 9.90 6.84
C TYR A 77 -14.31 11.39 7.01
N ASN A 78 -14.42 12.20 5.96
CA ASN A 78 -14.08 13.62 6.00
C ASN A 78 -15.00 14.45 6.91
N ARG A 79 -16.19 13.97 7.28
CA ARG A 79 -17.10 14.73 8.16
C ARG A 79 -16.55 14.89 9.58
N ASP A 80 -15.83 13.88 10.06
CA ASP A 80 -15.31 13.80 11.42
C ASP A 80 -13.77 13.85 11.49
N SER A 81 -13.10 13.95 10.32
CA SER A 81 -11.64 13.97 10.19
C SER A 81 -11.10 15.41 10.02
N GLU A 82 -9.90 15.66 10.55
CA GLU A 82 -9.11 16.86 10.23
C GLU A 82 -8.22 16.66 8.99
N LYS A 83 -8.15 15.42 8.48
CA LYS A 83 -7.35 14.98 7.33
C LYS A 83 -8.31 14.60 6.19
N ASP A 84 -8.56 15.51 5.26
CA ASP A 84 -9.44 15.25 4.12
C ASP A 84 -8.77 14.34 3.08
N ILE A 85 -9.46 13.25 2.70
CA ILE A 85 -9.09 12.37 1.58
C ILE A 85 -9.93 12.71 0.34
N SER A 86 -9.45 12.39 -0.85
CA SER A 86 -10.17 12.65 -2.11
C SER A 86 -10.18 11.45 -3.05
N VAL A 87 -11.27 11.28 -3.79
CA VAL A 87 -11.32 10.39 -4.96
C VAL A 87 -10.83 11.19 -6.17
N ASP A 88 -9.58 11.01 -6.54
CA ASP A 88 -8.95 11.73 -7.65
C ASP A 88 -9.35 11.12 -9.01
N LYS A 89 -9.68 9.82 -9.03
CA LYS A 89 -10.11 9.11 -10.23
C LYS A 89 -11.15 8.06 -9.93
N PHE A 90 -12.16 7.99 -10.79
CA PHE A 90 -13.07 6.85 -10.93
C PHE A 90 -13.37 6.70 -12.42
N GLU A 91 -12.84 5.66 -13.05
CA GLU A 91 -12.99 5.40 -14.49
C GLU A 91 -13.35 3.94 -14.72
N ASN A 92 -14.27 3.68 -15.65
CA ASN A 92 -14.53 2.35 -16.18
C ASN A 92 -14.15 2.34 -17.66
N LYS A 93 -13.18 1.50 -18.03
CA LYS A 93 -12.74 1.34 -19.40
C LYS A 93 -12.80 -0.14 -19.77
N ASP A 94 -13.70 -0.46 -20.70
CA ASP A 94 -13.90 -1.82 -21.21
C ASP A 94 -14.17 -2.85 -20.10
N GLY A 95 -14.88 -2.44 -19.04
CA GLY A 95 -15.20 -3.29 -17.88
C GLY A 95 -14.08 -3.37 -16.85
N ILE A 96 -12.98 -2.64 -17.02
CA ILE A 96 -11.94 -2.49 -16.01
C ILE A 96 -12.16 -1.16 -15.28
N ILE A 97 -12.44 -1.24 -13.98
CA ILE A 97 -12.55 -0.05 -13.14
C ILE A 97 -11.18 0.34 -12.60
N THR A 98 -10.85 1.62 -12.66
CA THR A 98 -9.72 2.24 -11.98
C THR A 98 -10.21 3.29 -11.01
N VAL A 99 -9.91 3.11 -9.73
CA VAL A 99 -10.17 4.09 -8.66
C VAL A 99 -8.82 4.59 -8.14
N ALA A 100 -8.66 5.91 -8.02
CA ALA A 100 -7.53 6.51 -7.34
C ALA A 100 -8.02 7.35 -6.16
N ILE A 101 -7.52 7.03 -4.96
CA ILE A 101 -7.82 7.76 -3.72
C ILE A 101 -6.52 8.41 -3.24
N LYS A 102 -6.58 9.71 -2.96
CA LYS A 102 -5.47 10.47 -2.39
C LYS A 102 -5.70 10.67 -0.90
N TYR A 103 -4.66 10.33 -0.14
CA TYR A 103 -4.57 10.53 1.30
C TYR A 103 -3.52 11.60 1.58
N PRO A 104 -3.78 12.55 2.49
CA PRO A 104 -2.81 13.60 2.82
C PRO A 104 -1.59 13.08 3.59
N SER A 105 -1.67 11.87 4.16
CA SER A 105 -0.57 11.20 4.86
C SER A 105 -0.78 9.67 4.95
N ALA A 106 0.27 8.93 5.29
CA ALA A 106 0.18 7.50 5.62
C ALA A 106 -0.71 7.21 6.85
N GLU A 107 -0.78 8.15 7.79
CA GLU A 107 -1.71 8.08 8.92
C GLU A 107 -3.16 8.15 8.46
N ALA A 108 -3.50 9.08 7.55
CA ALA A 108 -4.84 9.17 6.98
C ALA A 108 -5.23 7.90 6.19
N TYR A 109 -4.28 7.31 5.46
CA TYR A 109 -4.47 6.00 4.82
C TYR A 109 -4.81 4.93 5.85
N THR A 110 -4.02 4.84 6.93
CA THR A 110 -4.21 3.83 7.98
C THR A 110 -5.56 4.03 8.68
N ASP A 111 -5.92 5.26 9.01
CA ASP A 111 -7.18 5.63 9.67
C ASP A 111 -8.40 5.27 8.82
N TYR A 112 -8.34 5.52 7.51
CA TYR A 112 -9.45 5.23 6.59
C TYR A 112 -9.59 3.73 6.29
N ASN A 113 -8.46 3.04 6.09
CA ASN A 113 -8.45 1.65 5.60
C ASN A 113 -8.42 0.60 6.73
N SER A 114 -8.24 0.99 7.98
CA SER A 114 -8.24 0.05 9.11
C SER A 114 -9.60 -0.04 9.79
N SER A 115 -9.92 -1.23 10.30
CA SER A 115 -11.08 -1.51 11.12
C SER A 115 -10.68 -2.19 12.43
N GLN A 116 -11.66 -2.43 13.31
CA GLN A 116 -11.42 -3.18 14.56
C GLN A 116 -10.96 -4.64 14.34
N PHE A 117 -11.18 -5.18 13.14
CA PHE A 117 -10.89 -6.58 12.82
C PHE A 117 -9.78 -6.75 11.79
N ASP A 118 -9.41 -5.68 11.10
CA ASP A 118 -8.41 -5.67 10.03
C ASP A 118 -7.56 -4.41 10.13
N SER A 119 -6.26 -4.57 10.37
CA SER A 119 -5.33 -3.44 10.54
C SER A 119 -4.50 -3.27 9.29
N ARG A 120 -4.75 -2.19 8.54
CA ARG A 120 -4.02 -1.85 7.31
C ARG A 120 -3.02 -0.75 7.60
N ARG A 121 -2.01 -1.08 8.41
CA ARG A 121 -1.02 -0.10 8.89
C ARG A 121 -0.02 0.25 7.80
N LEU A 122 0.21 1.55 7.64
CA LEU A 122 1.23 2.14 6.80
C LEU A 122 1.95 3.25 7.57
N PHE A 123 3.28 3.19 7.58
CA PHE A 123 4.14 4.28 7.98
C PHE A 123 4.99 4.71 6.78
N VAL A 124 5.09 6.02 6.59
CA VAL A 124 6.05 6.64 5.69
C VAL A 124 6.62 7.86 6.38
N GLY A 125 7.93 7.87 6.56
CA GLY A 125 8.66 8.96 7.19
C GLY A 125 10.16 8.69 7.10
N THR A 126 10.94 9.37 7.89
CA THR A 126 12.38 9.11 8.00
C THR A 126 12.65 7.89 8.90
N VAL A 127 13.81 7.26 8.74
CA VAL A 127 14.24 6.17 9.64
C VAL A 127 14.31 6.65 11.09
N LYS A 128 14.71 7.91 11.30
CA LYS A 128 14.71 8.54 12.62
C LYS A 128 13.30 8.63 13.21
N GLU A 129 12.32 9.10 12.44
CA GLU A 129 10.92 9.17 12.90
C GLU A 129 10.35 7.79 13.22
N ALA A 130 10.61 6.79 12.36
CA ALA A 130 10.19 5.40 12.62
C ALA A 130 10.74 4.88 13.95
N TYR A 131 12.01 5.17 14.25
CA TYR A 131 12.63 4.80 15.52
C TYR A 131 12.00 5.54 16.71
N ASP A 132 11.82 6.86 16.60
CA ASP A 132 11.26 7.71 17.64
C ASP A 132 9.80 7.34 17.96
N GLU A 133 9.04 6.88 16.97
CA GLU A 133 7.67 6.36 17.10
C GLU A 133 7.61 4.90 17.60
N GLY A 134 8.77 4.26 17.77
CA GLY A 134 8.88 2.92 18.36
C GLY A 134 8.65 1.77 17.36
N HIS A 135 8.76 2.01 16.05
CA HIS A 135 8.79 0.92 15.09
C HIS A 135 10.01 0.02 15.32
N SER A 136 9.82 -1.30 15.20
CA SER A 136 10.93 -2.24 15.26
C SER A 136 11.77 -2.12 14.00
N LEU A 137 13.01 -1.67 14.15
CA LEU A 137 14.01 -1.60 13.09
C LEU A 137 15.07 -2.71 13.22
N ASP A 138 14.76 -3.74 14.02
CA ASP A 138 15.58 -4.95 14.12
C ASP A 138 15.26 -5.89 12.96
N VAL A 139 15.74 -5.50 11.78
CA VAL A 139 15.48 -6.17 10.50
C VAL A 139 16.77 -6.24 9.70
N THR A 140 16.88 -7.23 8.82
CA THR A 140 17.92 -7.29 7.79
C THR A 140 17.32 -6.78 6.49
N LEU A 141 17.99 -5.83 5.84
CA LEU A 141 17.58 -5.31 4.54
C LEU A 141 18.68 -5.56 3.50
N THR A 142 18.27 -6.00 2.31
CA THR A 142 19.15 -6.26 1.18
C THR A 142 19.22 -5.02 0.29
N SER A 143 20.41 -4.73 -0.25
CA SER A 143 20.64 -3.58 -1.14
C SER A 143 19.92 -3.75 -2.47
N ALA A 144 19.27 -2.69 -2.93
CA ALA A 144 18.60 -2.65 -4.22
C ALA A 144 19.58 -2.63 -5.41
N ASP A 145 20.86 -2.32 -5.17
CA ASP A 145 21.91 -2.28 -6.19
C ASP A 145 22.78 -3.54 -6.20
N ASN A 146 22.83 -4.31 -5.11
CA ASN A 146 23.67 -5.49 -4.96
C ASN A 146 23.04 -6.50 -3.95
N ASP A 147 22.58 -7.65 -4.43
CA ASP A 147 21.88 -8.66 -3.62
C ASP A 147 22.80 -9.41 -2.62
N GLU A 148 24.12 -9.25 -2.74
CA GLU A 148 25.08 -9.76 -1.76
C GLU A 148 25.32 -8.80 -0.58
N GLU A 149 24.88 -7.53 -0.70
CA GLU A 149 25.02 -6.53 0.34
C GLU A 149 23.74 -6.42 1.17
N SER A 150 23.90 -6.52 2.50
CA SER A 150 22.80 -6.31 3.44
C SER A 150 23.23 -5.43 4.60
N ILE A 151 22.25 -4.76 5.19
CA ILE A 151 22.40 -3.91 6.37
C ILE A 151 21.54 -4.46 7.50
N GLY A 152 22.01 -4.27 8.73
CA GLY A 152 21.25 -4.57 9.93
C GLY A 152 20.79 -3.31 10.65
N LYS A 153 20.28 -3.50 11.87
CA LYS A 153 19.76 -2.43 12.73
C LYS A 153 20.69 -1.22 12.89
N GLU A 154 21.98 -1.44 13.16
CA GLU A 154 22.93 -0.34 13.43
C GLU A 154 23.12 0.55 12.21
N ASP A 155 23.33 -0.07 11.04
CA ASP A 155 23.45 0.64 9.76
C ASP A 155 22.16 1.36 9.40
N LEU A 156 21.01 0.69 9.56
CA LEU A 156 19.69 1.27 9.31
C LEU A 156 19.48 2.52 10.18
N LEU A 157 19.75 2.46 11.49
CA LEU A 157 19.67 3.62 12.37
C LEU A 157 20.65 4.74 11.97
N GLY A 158 21.79 4.39 11.38
CA GLY A 158 22.74 5.34 10.80
C GLY A 158 22.20 6.09 9.58
N MET A 159 21.18 5.56 8.90
CA MET A 159 20.48 6.17 7.78
C MET A 159 19.35 7.12 8.22
N GLY A 160 19.44 7.74 9.40
CA GLY A 160 18.33 8.46 10.05
C GLY A 160 17.50 9.42 9.18
N GLU A 161 18.12 10.11 8.21
CA GLU A 161 17.45 11.07 7.32
C GLU A 161 16.90 10.44 6.02
N ASN A 162 17.24 9.19 5.74
CA ASN A 162 16.61 8.44 4.64
C ASN A 162 15.16 8.13 4.98
N HIS A 163 14.34 8.01 3.95
CA HIS A 163 12.95 7.65 4.12
C HIS A 163 12.81 6.13 4.27
N ILE A 164 11.83 5.72 5.07
CA ILE A 164 11.43 4.34 5.24
C ILE A 164 9.91 4.23 5.11
N LEU A 165 9.47 3.24 4.34
CA LEU A 165 8.10 2.77 4.30
C LEU A 165 8.02 1.47 5.10
N ILE A 166 7.04 1.38 5.99
CA ILE A 166 6.72 0.18 6.75
C ILE A 166 5.23 -0.13 6.54
N SER A 167 4.92 -1.28 5.95
CA SER A 167 3.54 -1.71 5.69
C SER A 167 3.26 -3.08 6.31
N GLU A 168 1.99 -3.34 6.63
CA GLU A 168 1.50 -4.68 6.97
C GLU A 168 0.62 -5.29 5.87
N VAL A 169 0.34 -4.52 4.82
CA VAL A 169 -0.48 -4.93 3.68
C VAL A 169 0.42 -5.01 2.44
N PRO A 170 0.31 -6.08 1.64
CA PRO A 170 1.05 -6.19 0.40
C PRO A 170 0.44 -5.30 -0.69
N PHE A 171 1.27 -4.51 -1.36
CA PHE A 171 0.93 -3.75 -2.57
C PHE A 171 2.14 -3.58 -3.48
N ARG A 172 1.92 -3.12 -4.71
CA ARG A 172 2.99 -2.50 -5.51
C ARG A 172 3.19 -1.09 -5.01
N VAL A 173 4.44 -0.66 -4.90
CA VAL A 173 4.78 0.67 -4.40
C VAL A 173 5.62 1.42 -5.43
N GLU A 174 5.29 2.69 -5.58
CA GLU A 174 6.13 3.67 -6.26
C GLU A 174 6.55 4.73 -5.24
N THR A 175 7.85 4.91 -5.06
CA THR A 175 8.41 5.90 -4.12
C THR A 175 8.85 7.15 -4.90
N PHE A 176 8.76 8.32 -4.27
CA PHE A 176 9.29 9.56 -4.88
C PHE A 176 10.83 9.56 -5.03
N GLY A 177 11.50 8.69 -4.27
CA GLY A 177 12.96 8.57 -4.21
C GLY A 177 13.46 7.27 -4.80
N LYS A 178 14.78 7.14 -4.93
CA LYS A 178 15.39 5.86 -5.32
C LYS A 178 15.32 4.91 -4.12
N ILE A 179 14.84 3.68 -4.33
CA ILE A 179 14.93 2.60 -3.35
C ILE A 179 16.41 2.22 -3.15
N LEU A 180 16.81 2.09 -1.89
CA LEU A 180 18.16 1.77 -1.45
C LEU A 180 18.24 0.37 -0.88
N TYR A 181 17.30 0.02 -0.01
CA TYR A 181 17.26 -1.29 0.65
C TYR A 181 15.82 -1.74 0.84
N PHE A 182 15.59 -3.04 0.90
CA PHE A 182 14.29 -3.63 1.21
C PHE A 182 14.46 -5.00 1.88
N ASP A 183 13.44 -5.48 2.57
CA ASP A 183 13.48 -6.80 3.21
C ASP A 183 13.26 -7.96 2.22
N ASP A 184 13.43 -9.18 2.69
CA ASP A 184 13.29 -10.40 1.87
C ASP A 184 11.87 -10.64 1.32
N ASN A 185 10.86 -9.94 1.86
CA ASN A 185 9.46 -10.02 1.43
C ASN A 185 9.13 -8.97 0.37
N VAL A 186 10.12 -8.24 -0.14
CA VAL A 186 9.95 -7.21 -1.18
C VAL A 186 10.81 -7.56 -2.38
N VAL A 187 10.24 -7.36 -3.57
CA VAL A 187 10.93 -7.53 -4.86
C VAL A 187 11.07 -6.18 -5.54
N SER A 188 12.28 -5.83 -5.95
CA SER A 188 12.53 -4.65 -6.77
C SER A 188 11.94 -4.82 -8.18
N LEU A 189 11.21 -3.80 -8.65
CA LEU A 189 10.67 -3.72 -10.00
C LEU A 189 11.35 -2.64 -10.85
N GLY A 190 12.05 -1.72 -10.18
CA GLY A 190 12.70 -0.58 -10.80
C GLY A 190 13.48 0.24 -9.79
N LYS A 191 13.95 1.42 -10.18
CA LYS A 191 14.76 2.28 -9.31
C LYS A 191 13.99 2.84 -8.12
N ASN A 192 12.69 3.03 -8.29
CA ASN A 192 11.77 3.61 -7.31
C ASN A 192 10.50 2.77 -7.15
N GLU A 193 10.45 1.60 -7.79
CA GLU A 193 9.30 0.70 -7.80
C GLU A 193 9.66 -0.63 -7.17
N ALA A 194 8.76 -1.14 -6.33
CA ALA A 194 8.89 -2.46 -5.73
C ALA A 194 7.52 -3.12 -5.55
N ALA A 195 7.52 -4.40 -5.26
CA ALA A 195 6.32 -5.16 -4.96
C ALA A 195 6.49 -6.00 -3.70
N MET A 196 5.52 -5.89 -2.80
CA MET A 196 5.44 -6.68 -1.58
C MET A 196 4.89 -8.07 -1.91
N GLN A 197 5.61 -9.11 -1.50
CA GLN A 197 5.25 -10.49 -1.78
C GLN A 197 4.12 -10.96 -0.87
N THR A 198 3.30 -11.86 -1.37
CA THR A 198 2.25 -12.54 -0.61
C THR A 198 2.59 -14.01 -0.40
N ASP A 199 1.87 -14.67 0.50
CA ASP A 199 1.84 -16.13 0.56
C ASP A 199 1.07 -16.73 -0.64
N GLU A 200 0.94 -18.06 -0.64
CA GLU A 200 0.23 -18.81 -1.69
C GLU A 200 -1.26 -18.49 -1.80
N ASN A 201 -1.86 -17.88 -0.76
CA ASN A 201 -3.26 -17.49 -0.71
C ASN A 201 -3.47 -16.00 -1.02
N GLY A 202 -2.40 -15.25 -1.27
CA GLY A 202 -2.46 -13.79 -1.48
C GLY A 202 -2.42 -12.98 -0.17
N GLU A 203 -2.10 -13.61 0.96
CA GLU A 203 -2.07 -12.97 2.28
C GLU A 203 -0.70 -12.36 2.59
N SER A 204 -0.69 -11.42 3.54
CA SER A 204 0.52 -10.75 4.00
C SER A 204 1.53 -11.72 4.64
N LEU A 205 2.81 -11.56 4.31
CA LEU A 205 3.94 -12.28 4.92
C LEU A 205 4.41 -11.62 6.22
N GLY A 206 3.73 -10.56 6.68
CA GLY A 206 4.04 -9.82 7.89
C GLY A 206 4.28 -8.34 7.60
N LYS A 207 5.40 -7.81 8.07
CA LYS A 207 5.79 -6.43 7.78
C LYS A 207 6.70 -6.39 6.57
N TYR A 208 6.55 -5.32 5.80
CA TYR A 208 7.38 -4.98 4.65
C TYR A 208 8.13 -3.70 4.95
N TYR A 209 9.44 -3.69 4.72
CA TYR A 209 10.33 -2.56 4.94
C TYR A 209 11.01 -2.16 3.64
N ILE A 210 10.94 -0.87 3.29
CA ILE A 210 11.60 -0.29 2.12
C ILE A 210 12.26 1.01 2.54
N VAL A 211 13.58 1.10 2.36
CA VAL A 211 14.36 2.31 2.60
C VAL A 211 14.68 2.97 1.27
N PHE A 212 14.48 4.28 1.19
CA PHE A 212 14.66 5.05 -0.04
C PHE A 212 15.23 6.45 0.25
N LYS A 213 15.62 7.15 -0.82
CA LYS A 213 16.16 8.52 -0.73
C LYS A 213 15.08 9.53 -0.38
#